data_AF-A0A6L9FEG6-F1
#
_entry.id   AF-A0A6L9FEG6-F1
#
_cell.length_a   1.000
_cell.length_b   1.000
_cell.length_c   1.000
_cell.angle_alpha   90.00
_cell.angle_beta   90.00
_cell.angle_gamma   90.00
#
_symmetry.space_group_name_H-M   'P 1'
#
loop_
_entity.id
_entity.type
_entity.pdbx_description
1 polymer ?
#
loop_
_entity_poly.entity_id
_entity_poly.type
_entity_poly.pdbx_seq_one_letter_code
_entity_poly.pdbx_strand_id
1 'polypeptide(L)'
;MSLFSVPFVETTADTVLHVMATVVLVGSIGAALYGFWKIHELPINKAHSKEHHQLGLITALTWIGFIWHWVWVLAVILAFVDLDKGIVYLRDTWRHAPSQSKEEH
;
A
#
# COMPACT_ATOMS: atom_id res chain seq x y z
N MET A 1 -28.12 -18.16 -13.89
CA MET A 1 -28.20 -17.12 -14.93
C MET A 1 -27.29 -15.98 -14.51
N SER A 2 -26.29 -15.66 -15.34
CA SER A 2 -25.25 -14.66 -15.02
C SER A 2 -25.84 -13.26 -15.06
N LEU A 3 -25.72 -12.51 -13.96
CA LEU A 3 -26.20 -11.12 -13.85
C LEU A 3 -25.07 -10.09 -13.81
N PHE A 4 -23.82 -10.48 -14.10
CA PHE A 4 -22.70 -9.54 -14.21
C PHE A 4 -21.71 -10.01 -15.26
N SER A 5 -22.01 -9.81 -16.54
CA SER A 5 -20.96 -9.75 -17.57
C SER A 5 -20.24 -8.41 -17.41
N VAL A 6 -19.08 -8.41 -16.75
CA VAL A 6 -18.21 -7.24 -16.70
C VAL A 6 -17.77 -6.92 -18.14
N PRO A 7 -18.15 -5.74 -18.70
CA PRO A 7 -18.16 -5.52 -20.15
C PRO A 7 -16.78 -5.39 -20.82
N PHE A 8 -15.70 -5.60 -20.07
CA PHE A 8 -14.33 -5.40 -20.55
C PHE A 8 -13.39 -6.58 -20.28
N VAL A 9 -13.83 -7.62 -19.57
CA VAL A 9 -12.95 -8.72 -19.14
C VAL A 9 -12.23 -9.38 -20.32
N GLU A 10 -10.91 -9.60 -20.20
CA GLU A 10 -10.02 -10.17 -21.23
C GLU A 10 -9.91 -9.35 -22.53
N THR A 11 -10.33 -8.09 -22.53
CA THR A 11 -10.14 -7.18 -23.67
C THR A 11 -8.88 -6.32 -23.49
N THR A 12 -8.40 -5.71 -24.58
CA THR A 12 -7.32 -4.70 -24.51
C THR A 12 -7.69 -3.51 -23.61
N ALA A 13 -8.97 -3.17 -23.50
CA ALA A 13 -9.45 -2.12 -22.60
C ALA A 13 -9.24 -2.50 -21.13
N ASP A 14 -9.37 -3.77 -20.76
CA ASP A 14 -9.13 -4.27 -19.41
C ASP A 14 -7.65 -4.22 -19.03
N THR A 15 -6.75 -4.56 -19.95
CA THR A 15 -5.31 -4.39 -19.76
C THR A 15 -4.95 -2.91 -19.51
N VAL A 16 -5.51 -2.01 -20.33
CA VAL A 16 -5.28 -0.56 -20.16
C VAL A 16 -5.82 -0.08 -18.82
N LEU A 17 -7.02 -0.51 -18.43
CA LEU A 17 -7.63 -0.12 -17.17
C LEU A 17 -6.81 -0.59 -15.97
N HIS A 18 -6.26 -1.82 -16.01
CA HIS A 18 -5.37 -2.35 -14.98
C HIS A 18 -4.05 -1.57 -14.88
N VAL A 19 -3.46 -1.17 -16.00
CA VAL A 19 -2.26 -0.34 -16.01
C VAL A 19 -2.55 1.02 -15.37
N MET A 20 -3.64 1.67 -15.78
CA MET A 20 -4.04 2.95 -15.21
C MET A 20 -4.34 2.84 -13.71
N ALA A 21 -5.06 1.80 -13.30
CA ALA A 21 -5.34 1.52 -11.89
C ALA A 21 -4.04 1.33 -11.10
N THR A 22 -3.06 0.62 -11.66
CA THR A 22 -1.74 0.42 -11.04
C THR A 22 -1.00 1.76 -10.88
N VAL A 23 -0.97 2.58 -11.93
CA VAL A 23 -0.34 3.91 -11.89
C VAL A 23 -0.99 4.81 -10.84
N VAL A 24 -2.33 4.85 -10.81
CA VAL A 24 -3.09 5.66 -9.84
C VAL A 24 -2.87 5.15 -8.42
N LEU A 25 -2.86 3.84 -8.20
CA LEU A 25 -2.60 3.24 -6.88
C LEU A 25 -1.21 3.60 -6.38
N VAL A 26 -0.17 3.32 -7.17
CA VAL A 26 1.22 3.59 -6.80
C VAL A 26 1.43 5.10 -6.62
N GLY A 27 0.87 5.92 -7.51
CA GLY A 27 0.91 7.37 -7.41
C GLY A 27 0.24 7.90 -6.15
N SER A 28 -0.92 7.36 -5.78
CA SER A 28 -1.67 7.77 -4.58
C SER A 28 -0.94 7.39 -3.30
N ILE A 29 -0.42 6.16 -3.23
CA ILE A 29 0.40 5.70 -2.09
C ILE A 29 1.66 6.56 -1.99
N GLY A 30 2.36 6.78 -3.10
CA GLY A 30 3.56 7.62 -3.17
C GLY A 30 3.28 9.06 -2.74
N ALA A 31 2.19 9.67 -3.22
CA ALA A 31 1.77 11.01 -2.84
C ALA A 31 1.39 11.10 -1.36
N ALA A 32 0.73 10.08 -0.80
CA ALA A 32 0.40 10.02 0.62
C ALA A 32 1.68 9.91 1.48
N LEU A 33 2.62 9.02 1.12
CA LEU A 33 3.90 8.88 1.83
C LEU A 33 4.75 10.15 1.74
N TYR A 34 4.87 10.73 0.54
CA TYR A 34 5.63 11.95 0.33
C TYR A 34 4.97 13.16 1.00
N GLY A 35 3.65 13.32 0.87
CA GLY A 35 2.89 14.37 1.55
C GLY A 35 3.00 14.26 3.06
N PHE A 36 2.88 13.04 3.60
CA PHE A 36 3.09 12.76 5.01
C PHE A 36 4.50 13.17 5.45
N TRP A 37 5.53 12.70 4.73
CA TRP A 37 6.93 13.04 5.01
C TRP A 37 7.13 14.57 4.99
N LYS A 38 6.67 15.26 3.94
CA LYS A 38 6.84 16.70 3.76
C LYS A 38 6.13 17.51 4.84
N ILE A 39 4.88 17.16 5.16
CA ILE A 39 4.10 17.84 6.21
C ILE A 39 4.78 17.70 7.57
N HIS A 40 5.40 16.54 7.84
CA HIS A 40 6.09 16.29 9.10
C HIS A 40 7.54 16.84 9.14
N GLU A 41 8.15 17.21 8.01
CA GLU A 41 9.42 17.96 7.98
C GLU A 41 9.24 19.45 8.31
N LEU A 42 8.07 20.02 8.01
CA LEU A 42 7.80 21.46 8.20
C LEU A 42 8.04 21.96 9.64
N PRO A 43 7.66 21.24 10.71
CA PRO A 43 7.87 21.73 12.06
C PRO A 43 9.35 21.68 12.48
N ILE A 44 10.15 20.77 11.93
CA ILE A 44 11.60 20.70 12.18
C ILE A 44 12.33 21.89 11.56
N ASN A 45 11.95 22.25 10.32
CA ASN A 45 12.51 23.40 9.63
C ASN A 45 12.07 24.73 10.28
N LYS A 46 10.88 24.77 10.89
CA LYS A 46 10.42 25.91 11.71
C LYS A 46 11.10 25.99 13.07
N ALA A 47 11.45 24.86 13.70
CA ALA A 47 12.14 24.86 14.98
C ALA A 47 13.58 25.39 14.85
N HIS A 48 14.28 25.07 13.77
CA HIS A 48 15.63 25.56 13.51
C HIS A 48 15.68 27.08 13.23
N SER A 49 14.59 27.65 12.70
CA SER A 49 14.51 29.10 12.43
C SER A 49 14.00 29.94 13.60
N LYS A 50 13.56 29.34 14.72
CA LYS A 50 12.95 30.08 15.85
C LYS A 50 13.31 29.61 17.28
N GLU A 51 14.31 28.74 17.47
CA GLU A 51 14.70 28.21 18.81
C GLU A 51 13.55 27.54 19.63
N HIS A 52 12.40 27.26 19.02
CA HIS A 52 11.25 26.71 19.73
C HIS A 52 11.27 25.17 19.76
N HIS A 53 11.84 24.63 20.84
CA HIS A 53 11.90 23.20 21.16
C HIS A 53 10.52 22.49 21.12
N GLN A 54 9.43 23.21 21.34
CA GLN A 54 8.07 22.66 21.41
C GLN A 54 7.55 22.09 20.07
N LEU A 55 7.95 22.69 18.94
CA LEU A 55 7.54 22.21 17.61
C LEU A 55 8.27 20.91 17.21
N GLY A 56 9.53 20.78 17.65
CA GLY A 56 10.27 19.51 17.53
C GLY A 56 9.65 18.41 18.38
N LEU A 57 9.20 18.75 19.59
CA LEU A 57 8.58 17.81 20.52
C LEU A 57 7.22 17.29 20.03
N ILE A 58 6.39 18.16 19.43
CA ILE A 58 5.13 17.75 18.77
C ILE A 58 5.42 16.79 17.61
N THR A 59 6.45 17.07 16.81
CA THR A 59 6.83 16.19 15.69
C THR A 59 7.28 14.82 16.17
N ALA A 60 8.16 14.77 17.17
CA ALA A 60 8.61 13.52 17.76
C ALA A 60 7.43 12.71 18.34
N LEU A 61 6.50 13.37 19.02
CA LEU A 61 5.30 12.72 19.56
C LEU A 61 4.42 12.14 18.44
N THR A 62 4.22 12.86 17.34
CA THR A 62 3.46 12.35 16.19
C THR A 62 4.16 11.17 15.51
N TRP A 63 5.48 11.21 15.36
CA TRP A 63 6.25 10.08 14.81
C TRP A 63 6.16 8.83 15.69
N ILE A 64 6.29 8.98 17.01
CA ILE A 64 6.16 7.87 17.96
C ILE A 64 4.73 7.32 17.95
N GLY A 65 3.72 8.19 18.02
CA GLY A 65 2.32 7.80 17.97
C GLY A 65 1.95 7.11 16.66
N PHE A 66 2.51 7.57 15.54
CA PHE A 66 2.32 6.96 14.23
C PHE A 66 2.94 5.56 14.20
N ILE A 67 4.25 5.41 14.49
CA ILE A 67 4.91 4.09 14.51
C ILE A 67 4.15 3.12 15.42
N TRP A 68 3.69 3.59 16.58
CA TRP A 68 2.88 2.79 17.50
C TRP A 68 1.50 2.42 16.93
N HIS A 69 0.81 3.34 16.26
CA HIS A 69 -0.51 3.09 15.67
C HIS A 69 -0.44 2.08 14.51
N TRP A 70 0.64 2.06 13.73
CA TRP A 70 0.84 1.04 12.68
C TRP A 70 0.92 -0.38 13.23
N VAL A 71 1.47 -0.57 14.43
CA VAL A 71 1.48 -1.88 15.11
C VAL A 71 0.06 -2.36 15.41
N TRP A 72 -0.85 -1.46 15.80
CA TRP A 72 -2.25 -1.81 16.02
C TRP A 72 -2.96 -2.23 14.74
N VAL A 73 -2.73 -1.52 13.63
CA VAL A 73 -3.28 -1.90 12.32
C VAL A 73 -2.78 -3.29 11.91
N LEU A 74 -1.48 -3.57 12.07
CA LEU A 74 -0.93 -4.90 11.82
C LEU A 74 -1.55 -5.96 12.74
N ALA A 75 -1.72 -5.68 14.03
CA ALA A 75 -2.35 -6.61 14.97
C ALA A 75 -3.79 -6.96 14.56
N VAL A 76 -4.57 -5.98 14.11
CA VAL A 76 -5.92 -6.21 13.58
C VAL A 76 -5.87 -7.06 12.31
N ILE A 77 -4.97 -6.75 11.37
CA ILE A 77 -4.79 -7.58 10.17
C ILE A 77 -4.46 -9.03 10.57
N LEU A 78 -3.50 -9.24 11.47
CA LEU A 78 -3.12 -10.59 11.93
C LEU A 78 -4.26 -11.30 12.68
N ALA A 79 -5.12 -10.56 13.39
CA ALA A 79 -6.25 -11.12 14.12
C ALA A 79 -7.40 -11.57 13.19
N PHE A 80 -7.60 -10.88 12.07
CA PHE A 80 -8.71 -11.17 11.14
C PHE A 80 -8.28 -11.93 9.87
N VAL A 81 -7.00 -11.93 9.53
CA VAL A 81 -6.46 -12.71 8.42
C VAL A 81 -6.09 -14.10 8.94
N ASP A 82 -6.72 -15.12 8.39
CA ASP A 82 -6.30 -16.53 8.54
C ASP A 82 -4.92 -16.70 7.88
N LEU A 83 -3.84 -16.48 8.65
CA LEU A 83 -2.47 -16.52 8.15
C LEU A 83 -2.11 -17.85 7.51
N ASP A 84 -2.64 -18.96 8.03
CA ASP A 84 -2.41 -20.31 7.49
C ASP A 84 -2.98 -20.48 6.09
N LYS A 85 -4.21 -19.99 5.85
CA LYS A 85 -4.81 -20.05 4.51
C LYS A 85 -4.21 -19.00 3.58
N GLY A 86 -3.91 -17.81 4.11
CA GLY A 86 -3.30 -16.71 3.38
C GLY A 86 -1.91 -17.05 2.85
N ILE A 87 -1.05 -17.69 3.67
CA ILE A 87 0.30 -18.06 3.26
C ILE A 87 0.30 -19.21 2.25
N VAL A 88 -0.62 -20.17 2.41
CA VAL A 88 -0.81 -21.24 1.43
C VAL A 88 -1.24 -20.64 0.10
N TYR A 89 -2.23 -19.76 0.07
CA TYR A 89 -2.72 -19.10 -1.14
C TYR A 89 -1.67 -18.20 -1.81
N LEU A 90 -0.89 -17.45 -1.03
CA LEU A 90 0.20 -16.62 -1.53
C LEU A 90 1.31 -17.48 -2.16
N ARG A 91 1.71 -18.56 -1.47
CA ARG A 91 2.67 -19.53 -1.99
C ARG A 91 2.16 -20.17 -3.28
N ASP A 92 0.87 -20.51 -3.31
CA ASP A 92 0.25 -21.14 -4.47
C ASP A 92 0.22 -20.18 -5.66
N THR A 93 -0.16 -18.93 -5.44
CA THR A 93 -0.15 -17.86 -6.46
C THR A 93 1.27 -17.62 -6.98
N TRP A 94 2.27 -17.63 -6.09
CA TRP A 94 3.68 -17.46 -6.48
C TRP A 94 4.22 -18.66 -7.26
N ARG A 95 3.86 -19.89 -6.86
CA ARG A 95 4.29 -21.12 -7.54
C ARG A 95 3.57 -21.39 -8.86
N HIS A 96 2.35 -20.87 -9.02
CA HIS A 96 1.56 -20.97 -10.24
C HIS A 96 1.64 -19.72 -11.12
N ALA A 97 2.60 -18.81 -10.86
CA ALA A 97 2.99 -17.81 -11.86
C ALA A 97 3.38 -18.57 -13.15
N PRO A 98 2.80 -18.23 -14.32
CA PRO A 98 2.84 -19.09 -15.48
C PRO A 98 4.27 -19.14 -16.02
N SER A 99 5.03 -20.17 -15.65
CA SER A 99 6.13 -20.62 -16.47
C SER A 99 5.52 -21.08 -17.77
N GLN A 100 5.82 -20.33 -18.84
CA GLN A 100 5.48 -20.64 -20.21
C GLN A 100 5.55 -22.15 -20.45
N SER A 101 4.39 -22.80 -20.63
CA SER A 101 4.35 -24.13 -21.23
C SER A 101 4.61 -23.94 -22.73
N LYS A 102 5.90 -23.81 -23.03
CA LYS A 102 6.47 -24.05 -24.34
C LYS A 102 6.30 -25.53 -24.62
N GLU A 103 5.70 -25.82 -25.78
CA GLU A 103 5.75 -27.08 -26.55
C GLU A 103 5.13 -28.35 -25.94
N GLU A 104 4.14 -28.89 -26.65
CA GLU A 104 3.95 -30.29 -27.07
C GLU A 104 2.52 -30.40 -27.64
N HIS A 105 2.21 -30.92 -28.82
CA HIS A 105 2.93 -31.30 -30.03
C HIS A 105 1.84 -31.56 -31.10
#